data_AF-A0A945ASA7-F1
#
_entry.id   AF-A0A945ASA7-F1
#
_cell.length_a   1.000
_cell.length_b   1.000
_cell.length_c   1.000
_cell.angle_alpha   90.00
_cell.angle_beta   90.00
_cell.angle_gamma   90.00
#
_symmetry.space_group_name_H-M   'P 1'
#
loop_
_entity.id
_entity.type
_entity.pdbx_description
1 polymer ?
#
loop_
_entity_poly.entity_id
_entity_poly.type
_entity_poly.pdbx_seq_one_letter_code
_entity_poly.pdbx_strand_id
1 'polypeptide(L)'
;MLDDMDRATGTLLDAIDELGIAENTFVIFTSDNGGGFRGNAPLRGGKGNLYEGGIRMPSMVRGPGISPGTYCDIPIVQWDFLQTFYDLAGGTQPLPLELDGGSLRDVFKHGNKGKVTRNTAPLVFHFPWHTGDPESAVRMGDYKLIKNLDTLDVELYDIANDIAEQHNLSSSMPELAKKIDHQRSNYLDSVNAETVTLIRRNYVELLEDSWVTNGKKRFEKLKADLRADPTNKQKAFKVDISKNHVEFQDRQLSRSRRLIEMHELRGTADHN
;
A
#
# COMPACT_ATOMS: atom_id res chain seq x y z
N MET A 1 1.29 5.57 23.03
CA MET A 1 0.79 4.95 21.77
C MET A 1 1.48 3.62 21.48
N LEU A 2 2.79 3.57 21.13
CA LEU A 2 3.45 2.27 20.90
C LEU A 2 3.46 1.39 22.15
N ASP A 3 3.80 1.97 23.30
CA ASP A 3 3.72 1.32 24.62
C ASP A 3 2.30 0.81 24.93
N ASP A 4 1.27 1.62 24.64
CA ASP A 4 -0.12 1.22 24.89
C ASP A 4 -0.56 0.06 23.98
N MET A 5 -0.11 0.06 22.72
CA MET A 5 -0.35 -1.03 21.78
C MET A 5 0.33 -2.32 22.26
N ASP A 6 1.60 -2.23 22.66
CA ASP A 6 2.37 -3.37 23.18
C ASP A 6 1.70 -3.98 24.42
N ARG A 7 1.35 -3.15 25.41
CA ARG A 7 0.62 -3.58 26.62
C ARG A 7 -0.74 -4.19 26.30
N ALA A 8 -1.48 -3.62 25.35
CA ALA A 8 -2.76 -4.17 24.93
C ALA A 8 -2.61 -5.54 24.23
N THR A 9 -1.56 -5.71 23.42
CA THR A 9 -1.21 -7.02 22.84
C THR A 9 -0.83 -8.02 23.93
N GLY A 10 -0.02 -7.62 24.93
CA GLY A 10 0.30 -8.47 26.09
C GLY A 10 -0.94 -8.96 26.82
N THR A 11 -1.89 -8.06 27.09
CA THR A 11 -3.17 -8.40 27.73
C THR A 11 -3.96 -9.47 26.94
N LEU A 12 -3.93 -9.40 25.60
CA LEU A 12 -4.58 -10.41 24.76
C LEU A 12 -3.86 -11.76 24.82
N LEU A 13 -2.53 -11.76 24.83
CA LEU A 13 -1.72 -12.98 24.93
C LEU A 13 -1.89 -13.67 26.28
N ASP A 14 -1.91 -12.90 27.38
CA ASP A 14 -2.16 -13.41 28.73
C ASP A 14 -3.53 -14.08 28.81
N ALA A 15 -4.57 -13.44 28.24
CA ALA A 15 -5.92 -14.02 28.20
C ALA A 15 -5.99 -15.34 27.41
N ILE A 16 -5.26 -15.45 26.30
CA ILE A 16 -5.17 -16.71 25.51
C ILE A 16 -4.56 -17.83 26.37
N ASP A 17 -3.55 -17.50 27.18
CA ASP A 17 -2.85 -18.45 28.05
C ASP A 17 -3.72 -18.85 29.24
N GLU A 18 -4.38 -17.88 29.90
CA GLU A 18 -5.31 -18.11 31.02
C GLU A 18 -6.50 -19.00 30.63
N LEU A 19 -6.99 -18.84 29.39
CA LEU A 19 -8.07 -19.67 28.84
C LEU A 19 -7.60 -21.09 28.47
N GLY A 20 -6.29 -21.36 28.44
CA GLY A 20 -5.73 -22.66 28.08
C GLY A 20 -5.90 -23.01 26.59
N ILE A 21 -6.07 -22.02 25.72
CA ILE A 21 -6.32 -22.22 24.27
C ILE A 21 -5.09 -21.95 23.39
N ALA A 22 -3.93 -21.66 23.99
CA ALA A 22 -2.70 -21.32 23.29
C ALA A 22 -2.26 -22.37 22.26
N GLU A 23 -2.34 -23.66 22.60
CA GLU A 23 -1.94 -24.79 21.73
C GLU A 23 -2.88 -25.04 20.55
N ASN A 24 -3.96 -24.27 20.41
CA ASN A 24 -4.89 -24.31 19.28
C ASN A 24 -5.20 -22.92 18.72
N THR A 25 -4.35 -21.93 19.02
CA THR A 25 -4.57 -20.54 18.60
C THR A 25 -3.34 -20.01 17.87
N PHE A 26 -3.53 -19.55 16.64
CA PHE A 26 -2.54 -18.73 15.96
C PHE A 26 -2.79 -17.26 16.25
N VAL A 27 -1.74 -16.54 16.65
CA VAL A 27 -1.72 -15.08 16.79
C VAL A 27 -0.77 -14.52 15.75
N ILE A 28 -1.30 -13.71 14.83
CA ILE A 28 -0.53 -13.00 13.81
C ILE A 28 -0.59 -11.51 14.15
N PHE A 29 0.56 -10.93 14.46
CA PHE A 29 0.72 -9.50 14.66
C PHE A 29 1.36 -8.90 13.41
N THR A 30 0.74 -7.87 12.82
CA THR A 30 1.27 -7.17 11.64
C THR A 30 0.74 -5.73 11.56
N SER A 31 1.09 -5.02 10.49
CA SER A 31 0.59 -3.66 10.17
C SER A 31 0.03 -3.61 8.75
N ASP A 32 -0.79 -2.60 8.46
CA ASP A 32 -1.46 -2.41 7.16
C ASP A 32 -0.51 -1.89 6.07
N ASN A 33 0.41 -1.00 6.45
CA ASN A 33 1.42 -0.40 5.58
C ASN A 33 2.67 0.01 6.40
N GLY A 34 3.69 0.49 5.72
CA GLY A 34 4.87 1.08 6.34
C GLY A 34 4.55 2.23 7.29
N GLY A 35 5.49 2.53 8.21
CA GLY A 35 5.38 3.65 9.13
C GLY A 35 5.27 4.99 8.39
N GLY A 36 4.84 6.05 9.10
CA GLY A 36 4.77 7.41 8.53
C GLY A 36 6.14 7.97 8.14
N PHE A 37 6.39 9.25 8.41
CA PHE A 37 7.66 9.90 8.01
C PHE A 37 8.89 9.49 8.85
N ARG A 38 8.75 8.58 9.82
CA ARG A 38 9.80 8.20 10.77
C ARG A 38 9.68 6.73 11.15
N GLY A 39 10.79 6.13 11.59
CA GLY A 39 10.80 4.76 12.14
C GLY A 39 11.01 3.65 11.12
N ASN A 40 11.28 3.98 9.85
CA ASN A 40 11.48 2.98 8.80
C ASN A 40 12.95 2.67 8.51
N ALA A 41 13.91 3.35 9.14
CA ALA A 41 15.33 3.15 8.86
C ALA A 41 15.76 1.68 9.10
N PRO A 42 16.58 1.09 8.22
CA PRO A 42 17.29 1.70 7.09
C PRO A 42 16.49 1.77 5.78
N LEU A 43 15.22 1.37 5.78
CA LEU A 43 14.38 1.29 4.59
C LEU A 43 14.08 2.68 4.02
N ARG A 44 14.06 2.80 2.69
CA ARG A 44 13.68 4.03 2.00
C ARG A 44 12.16 4.22 2.02
N GLY A 45 11.73 5.46 2.16
CA GLY A 45 10.31 5.81 2.10
C GLY A 45 9.52 5.47 3.36
N GLY A 46 8.23 5.19 3.19
CA GLY A 46 7.23 5.18 4.25
C GLY A 46 5.81 5.15 3.68
N LYS A 47 4.81 5.32 4.54
CA LYS A 47 3.40 5.36 4.16
C LYS A 47 3.18 6.25 2.93
N GLY A 48 2.58 5.66 1.89
CA GLY A 48 2.20 6.34 0.65
C GLY A 48 3.17 6.22 -0.52
N ASN A 49 4.23 5.41 -0.41
CA ASN A 49 5.10 5.04 -1.54
C ASN A 49 5.38 3.53 -1.54
N LEU A 50 5.91 3.01 -2.66
CA LEU A 50 6.18 1.59 -2.86
C LEU A 50 7.65 1.19 -2.61
N TYR A 51 8.47 2.06 -2.04
CA TYR A 51 9.78 1.70 -1.49
C TYR A 51 9.64 0.76 -0.26
N GLU A 52 10.70 0.06 0.14
CA GLU A 52 10.65 -0.95 1.21
C GLU A 52 10.07 -0.38 2.51
N GLY A 53 10.33 0.89 2.84
CA GLY A 53 9.78 1.53 4.03
C GLY A 53 8.26 1.75 3.99
N GLY A 54 7.64 1.71 2.81
CA GLY A 54 6.20 1.84 2.61
C GLY A 54 5.44 0.51 2.57
N ILE A 55 6.10 -0.59 2.19
CA ILE A 55 5.47 -1.90 1.97
C ILE A 55 6.04 -3.06 2.82
N ARG A 56 7.09 -2.81 3.62
CA ARG A 56 7.64 -3.80 4.55
C ARG A 56 7.18 -3.47 5.97
N MET A 57 6.54 -4.44 6.61
CA MET A 57 5.94 -4.29 7.94
C MET A 57 6.55 -5.26 8.95
N PRO A 58 6.55 -4.92 10.25
CA PRO A 58 6.78 -5.92 11.29
C PRO A 58 5.70 -6.99 11.20
N SER A 59 6.10 -8.26 11.16
CA SER A 59 5.18 -9.39 11.17
C SER A 59 5.71 -10.46 12.12
N MET A 60 4.89 -10.85 13.09
CA MET A 60 5.21 -11.87 14.10
C MET A 60 4.09 -12.88 14.15
N VAL A 61 4.43 -14.16 14.29
CA VAL A 61 3.46 -15.23 14.39
C VAL A 61 3.81 -16.11 15.58
N ARG A 62 2.81 -16.35 16.43
CA ARG A 62 2.82 -17.33 17.51
C ARG A 62 1.73 -18.35 17.22
N GLY A 63 1.98 -19.63 17.45
CA GLY A 63 0.94 -20.64 17.36
C GLY A 63 1.49 -22.06 17.26
N PRO A 64 0.58 -23.04 17.08
CA PRO A 64 0.91 -24.46 17.06
C PRO A 64 1.98 -24.80 16.02
N GLY A 65 3.01 -25.54 16.46
CA GLY A 65 4.08 -26.02 15.57
C GLY A 65 5.12 -24.97 15.17
N ILE A 66 5.04 -23.74 15.69
CA ILE A 66 6.03 -22.68 15.44
C ILE A 66 7.06 -22.70 16.57
N SER A 67 8.34 -22.79 16.23
CA SER A 67 9.43 -22.77 17.21
C SER A 67 9.63 -21.35 17.78
N PRO A 68 9.63 -21.16 19.12
CA PRO A 68 9.87 -19.85 19.74
C PRO A 68 11.23 -19.25 19.36
N GLY A 69 11.29 -17.92 19.24
CA GLY A 69 12.55 -17.19 19.02
C GLY A 69 13.22 -17.44 17.67
N THR A 70 12.49 -17.99 16.70
CA THR A 70 12.99 -18.22 15.34
C THR A 70 12.66 -17.06 14.40
N TYR A 71 13.47 -16.91 13.35
CA TYR A 71 13.32 -15.89 12.32
C TYR A 71 13.14 -16.57 10.96
N CYS A 72 12.40 -15.90 10.07
CA CYS A 72 12.17 -16.33 8.70
C CYS A 72 12.35 -15.14 7.76
N ASP A 73 13.08 -15.33 6.66
CA ASP A 73 13.35 -14.31 5.63
C ASP A 73 12.60 -14.56 4.32
N ILE A 74 11.75 -15.60 4.26
CA ILE A 74 10.85 -15.85 3.14
C ILE A 74 9.90 -14.65 2.98
N PRO A 75 9.83 -14.02 1.80
CA PRO A 75 8.90 -12.93 1.56
C PRO A 75 7.44 -13.38 1.67
N ILE A 76 6.68 -12.68 2.51
CA ILE A 76 5.23 -12.84 2.67
C ILE A 76 4.51 -11.51 2.41
N VAL A 77 3.24 -11.61 2.08
CA VAL A 77 2.35 -10.48 1.76
C VAL A 77 0.98 -10.70 2.40
N GLN A 78 0.26 -9.63 2.70
CA GLN A 78 -1.01 -9.75 3.44
C GLN A 78 -2.06 -10.61 2.72
N TRP A 79 -2.05 -10.63 1.38
CA TRP A 79 -2.98 -11.45 0.60
C TRP A 79 -2.66 -12.96 0.66
N ASP A 80 -1.55 -13.37 1.30
CA ASP A 80 -1.30 -14.78 1.67
C ASP A 80 -2.21 -15.25 2.82
N PHE A 81 -2.75 -14.33 3.62
CA PHE A 81 -3.49 -14.69 4.84
C PHE A 81 -4.80 -15.39 4.57
N LEU A 82 -5.52 -15.06 3.48
CA LEU A 82 -6.78 -15.73 3.15
C LEU A 82 -6.57 -17.24 2.98
N GLN A 83 -5.59 -17.64 2.15
CA GLN A 83 -5.23 -19.03 1.90
C GLN A 83 -4.65 -19.69 3.15
N THR A 84 -3.88 -18.95 3.95
CA THR A 84 -3.32 -19.44 5.21
C THR A 84 -4.44 -19.77 6.20
N PHE A 85 -5.42 -18.88 6.39
CA PHE A 85 -6.55 -19.12 7.28
C PHE A 85 -7.43 -20.26 6.79
N TYR A 86 -7.65 -20.36 5.48
CA TYR A 86 -8.38 -21.47 4.88
C TYR A 86 -7.71 -22.83 5.17
N ASP A 87 -6.40 -22.95 4.95
CA ASP A 87 -5.62 -24.16 5.21
C ASP A 87 -5.59 -24.50 6.70
N LEU A 88 -5.31 -23.52 7.57
CA LEU A 88 -5.29 -23.72 9.03
C LEU A 88 -6.66 -24.11 9.60
N ALA A 89 -7.76 -23.66 9.00
CA ALA A 89 -9.12 -24.06 9.37
C ALA A 89 -9.53 -25.46 8.86
N GLY A 90 -8.65 -26.15 8.14
CA GLY A 90 -8.91 -27.50 7.60
C GLY A 90 -9.66 -27.49 6.27
N GLY A 91 -9.60 -26.39 5.51
CA GLY A 91 -10.14 -26.31 4.17
C GLY A 91 -9.52 -27.33 3.22
N THR A 92 -10.34 -28.03 2.44
CA THR A 92 -9.92 -29.10 1.52
C THR A 92 -10.36 -28.88 0.07
N GLN A 93 -11.28 -27.96 -0.16
CA GLN A 93 -11.76 -27.62 -1.49
C GLN A 93 -10.75 -26.72 -2.20
N PRO A 94 -10.63 -26.83 -3.53
CA PRO A 94 -9.78 -25.91 -4.29
C PRO A 94 -10.31 -24.48 -4.12
N LEU A 95 -9.40 -23.56 -3.80
CA LEU A 95 -9.69 -22.13 -3.82
C LEU A 95 -9.64 -21.59 -5.26
N PRO A 96 -10.29 -20.45 -5.53
CA PRO A 96 -10.27 -19.85 -6.86
C PRO A 96 -8.84 -19.52 -7.32
N LEU A 97 -8.56 -19.72 -8.61
CA LEU A 97 -7.23 -19.55 -9.19
C LEU A 97 -6.81 -18.08 -9.28
N GLU A 98 -7.78 -17.16 -9.25
CA GLU A 98 -7.56 -15.71 -9.25
C GLU A 98 -6.98 -15.18 -7.92
N LEU A 99 -6.95 -15.99 -6.85
CA LEU A 99 -6.32 -15.55 -5.62
C LEU A 99 -4.80 -15.60 -5.75
N ASP A 100 -4.14 -14.46 -5.53
CA ASP A 100 -2.69 -14.32 -5.70
C ASP A 100 -1.86 -14.99 -4.60
N GLY A 101 -2.42 -15.08 -3.39
CA GLY A 101 -1.72 -15.54 -2.19
C GLY A 101 -1.42 -17.03 -2.16
N GLY A 102 -0.61 -17.43 -1.17
CA GLY A 102 -0.32 -18.83 -0.86
C GLY A 102 -0.35 -19.08 0.64
N SER A 103 -0.70 -20.30 1.04
CA SER A 103 -0.70 -20.65 2.47
C SER A 103 0.70 -20.55 3.06
N LEU A 104 0.80 -19.86 4.19
CA LEU A 104 2.03 -19.72 4.99
C LEU A 104 2.21 -20.89 5.98
N ARG A 105 1.30 -21.87 6.02
CA ARG A 105 1.36 -22.99 6.98
C ARG A 105 2.69 -23.76 6.94
N ASP A 106 3.22 -23.98 5.74
CA ASP A 106 4.51 -24.66 5.55
C ASP A 106 5.67 -23.80 6.10
N VAL A 107 5.62 -22.48 5.87
CA VAL A 107 6.58 -21.52 6.43
C VAL A 107 6.49 -21.44 7.95
N PHE A 108 5.30 -21.44 8.54
CA PHE A 108 5.12 -21.43 9.98
C PHE A 108 5.77 -22.64 10.64
N LYS A 109 5.66 -23.82 10.02
CA LYS A 109 6.21 -25.07 10.54
C LYS A 109 7.71 -25.25 10.28
N HIS A 110 8.21 -24.74 9.15
CA HIS A 110 9.56 -25.07 8.66
C HIS A 110 10.51 -23.86 8.54
N GLY A 111 10.06 -22.65 8.84
CA GLY A 111 10.83 -21.42 8.70
C GLY A 111 11.36 -21.26 7.27
N ASN A 112 12.65 -20.92 7.13
CA ASN A 112 13.33 -20.75 5.84
C ASN A 112 13.37 -22.01 4.95
N LYS A 113 13.02 -23.20 5.47
CA LYS A 113 12.89 -24.42 4.66
C LYS A 113 11.48 -24.62 4.10
N GLY A 114 10.51 -23.83 4.56
CA GLY A 114 9.15 -23.86 4.06
C GLY A 114 9.04 -23.21 2.69
N LYS A 115 7.87 -23.34 2.08
CA LYS A 115 7.55 -22.76 0.77
C LYS A 115 6.19 -22.09 0.80
N VAL A 116 6.07 -21.00 0.04
CA VAL A 116 4.78 -20.37 -0.26
C VAL A 116 4.51 -20.58 -1.74
N THR A 117 3.59 -21.49 -2.05
CA THR A 117 3.15 -21.70 -3.43
C THR A 117 2.03 -20.73 -3.74
N ARG A 118 2.29 -19.80 -4.65
CA ARG A 118 1.36 -18.76 -5.11
C ARG A 118 0.93 -19.04 -6.55
N ASN A 119 -0.29 -18.64 -6.89
CA ASN A 119 -0.74 -18.64 -8.29
C ASN A 119 -0.03 -17.54 -9.10
N THR A 120 0.30 -16.43 -8.43
CA THR A 120 1.07 -15.32 -8.98
C THR A 120 2.49 -15.36 -8.44
N ALA A 121 3.46 -15.63 -9.33
CA ALA A 121 4.86 -15.83 -8.95
C ALA A 121 5.53 -14.56 -8.35
N PRO A 122 5.43 -13.36 -8.98
CA PRO A 122 5.97 -12.15 -8.37
C PRO A 122 5.03 -11.53 -7.34
N LEU A 123 5.58 -10.76 -6.41
CA LEU A 123 4.77 -9.90 -5.53
C LEU A 123 4.53 -8.57 -6.25
N VAL A 124 3.27 -8.26 -6.56
CA VAL A 124 2.90 -7.06 -7.31
C VAL A 124 2.14 -6.09 -6.42
N PHE A 125 2.57 -4.82 -6.44
CA PHE A 125 1.94 -3.71 -5.75
C PHE A 125 1.58 -2.66 -6.80
N HIS A 126 0.34 -2.19 -6.79
CA HIS A 126 -0.14 -1.21 -7.75
C HIS A 126 -0.88 -0.10 -7.01
N PHE A 127 -0.34 1.13 -7.07
CA PHE A 127 -0.87 2.29 -6.38
C PHE A 127 -1.03 3.47 -7.34
N PRO A 128 -2.09 3.49 -8.18
CA PRO A 128 -2.38 4.54 -9.14
C PRO A 128 -2.91 5.81 -8.45
N TRP A 129 -2.11 6.39 -7.56
CA TRP A 129 -2.51 7.46 -6.66
C TRP A 129 -2.82 8.77 -7.41
N HIS A 130 -4.09 9.16 -7.42
CA HIS A 130 -4.58 10.34 -8.15
C HIS A 130 -4.02 11.68 -7.63
N THR A 131 -3.64 11.78 -6.35
CA THR A 131 -3.17 13.03 -5.72
C THR A 131 -1.71 13.04 -5.30
N GLY A 132 -0.99 11.91 -5.38
CA GLY A 132 0.44 11.83 -5.08
C GLY A 132 1.25 11.34 -6.27
N ASP A 133 2.29 10.56 -5.98
CA ASP A 133 3.12 9.90 -6.98
C ASP A 133 2.53 8.51 -7.26
N PRO A 134 2.02 8.28 -8.47
CA PRO A 134 1.42 7.00 -8.83
C PRO A 134 2.52 6.01 -9.20
N GLU A 135 2.50 4.84 -8.57
CA GLU A 135 3.59 3.86 -8.69
C GLU A 135 3.05 2.45 -8.87
N SER A 136 3.86 1.61 -9.50
CA SER A 136 3.72 0.15 -9.43
C SER A 136 5.05 -0.46 -9.07
N ALA A 137 5.05 -1.46 -8.21
CA ALA A 137 6.24 -2.19 -7.82
C ALA A 137 6.06 -3.70 -8.00
N VAL A 138 7.12 -4.37 -8.43
CA VAL A 138 7.16 -5.82 -8.59
C VAL A 138 8.42 -6.37 -7.96
N ARG A 139 8.27 -7.32 -7.04
CA ARG A 139 9.38 -8.09 -6.50
C ARG A 139 9.40 -9.49 -7.11
N MET A 140 10.52 -9.84 -7.74
CA MET A 140 10.80 -11.15 -8.31
C MET A 140 12.12 -11.67 -7.74
N GLY A 141 12.03 -12.55 -6.76
CA GLY A 141 13.19 -13.02 -6.00
C GLY A 141 13.86 -11.86 -5.24
N ASP A 142 15.15 -11.69 -5.51
CA ASP A 142 15.99 -10.66 -4.88
C ASP A 142 15.79 -9.28 -5.50
N TYR A 143 15.25 -9.21 -6.72
CA TYR A 143 15.10 -7.96 -7.44
C TYR A 143 13.72 -7.34 -7.26
N LYS A 144 13.69 -6.03 -7.13
CA LYS A 144 12.48 -5.23 -7.09
C LYS A 144 12.56 -4.13 -8.14
N LEU A 145 11.52 -4.04 -8.96
CA LEU A 145 11.31 -2.96 -9.91
C LEU A 145 10.24 -2.02 -9.39
N ILE A 146 10.46 -0.71 -9.51
CA ILE A 146 9.47 0.34 -9.26
C ILE A 146 9.32 1.14 -10.55
N LYS A 147 8.07 1.41 -10.95
CA LYS A 147 7.74 2.27 -12.08
C LYS A 147 6.85 3.40 -11.61
N ASN A 148 7.27 4.63 -11.88
CA ASN A 148 6.40 5.79 -11.70
C ASN A 148 5.50 5.92 -12.94
N LEU A 149 4.19 5.93 -12.74
CA LEU A 149 3.22 5.86 -13.83
C LEU A 149 3.11 7.18 -14.61
N ASP A 150 3.45 8.32 -13.99
CA ASP A 150 3.40 9.64 -14.65
C ASP A 150 4.65 9.91 -15.50
N THR A 151 5.82 9.68 -14.94
CA THR A 151 7.11 9.93 -15.60
C THR A 151 7.51 8.79 -16.53
N LEU A 152 6.98 7.59 -16.28
CA LEU A 152 7.36 6.32 -16.90
C LEU A 152 8.78 5.86 -16.54
N ASP A 153 9.42 6.53 -15.58
CA ASP A 153 10.74 6.16 -15.09
C ASP A 153 10.69 4.80 -14.37
N VAL A 154 11.76 4.02 -14.57
CA VAL A 154 11.93 2.68 -14.02
C VAL A 154 13.17 2.64 -13.15
N GLU A 155 12.99 2.15 -11.93
CA GLU A 155 14.04 1.87 -10.96
C GLU A 155 14.12 0.36 -10.71
N LEU A 156 15.32 -0.17 -10.61
CA LEU A 156 15.58 -1.59 -10.32
C LEU A 156 16.56 -1.69 -9.16
N TYR A 157 16.22 -2.49 -8.14
CA TYR A 157 17.03 -2.67 -6.95
C TYR A 157 17.25 -4.16 -6.67
N ASP A 158 18.44 -4.52 -6.20
CA ASP A 158 18.71 -5.82 -5.58
C ASP A 158 18.43 -5.70 -4.07
N ILE A 159 17.23 -6.05 -3.65
CA ILE A 159 16.76 -5.90 -2.26
C ILE A 159 17.49 -6.85 -1.30
N ALA A 160 18.06 -7.95 -1.80
CA ALA A 160 18.84 -8.86 -0.96
C ALA A 160 20.14 -8.20 -0.47
N ASN A 161 20.76 -7.37 -1.32
CA ASN A 161 22.04 -6.73 -1.03
C ASN A 161 21.93 -5.20 -0.78
N ASP A 162 20.81 -4.58 -1.14
CA ASP A 162 20.52 -3.15 -1.01
C ASP A 162 19.10 -2.91 -0.48
N ILE A 163 18.87 -3.28 0.78
CA ILE A 163 17.58 -3.13 1.46
C ILE A 163 17.12 -1.65 1.58
N ALA A 164 18.05 -0.71 1.41
CA ALA A 164 17.80 0.72 1.50
C ALA A 164 17.50 1.36 0.12
N GLU A 165 17.49 0.58 -0.96
CA GLU A 165 17.15 1.03 -2.33
C GLU A 165 17.97 2.27 -2.74
N GLN A 166 19.28 2.21 -2.54
CA GLN A 166 20.21 3.32 -2.80
C GLN A 166 20.83 3.28 -4.20
N HIS A 167 20.94 2.08 -4.79
CA HIS A 167 21.66 1.86 -6.05
C HIS A 167 20.70 1.38 -7.13
N ASN A 168 20.20 2.33 -7.93
CA ASN A 168 19.35 2.00 -9.07
C ASN A 168 20.16 1.30 -10.18
N LEU A 169 19.81 0.04 -10.44
CA LEU A 169 20.44 -0.85 -11.41
C LEU A 169 19.79 -0.79 -12.80
N SER A 170 18.74 0.01 -13.02
CA SER A 170 17.98 -0.02 -14.27
C SER A 170 18.82 0.30 -15.51
N SER A 171 19.83 1.18 -15.35
CA SER A 171 20.78 1.51 -16.42
C SER A 171 21.88 0.45 -16.63
N SER A 172 22.31 -0.24 -15.57
CA SER A 172 23.36 -1.27 -15.63
C SER A 172 22.82 -2.66 -15.97
N MET A 173 21.53 -2.92 -15.73
CA MET A 173 20.84 -4.18 -16.00
C MET A 173 19.54 -3.96 -16.80
N PRO A 174 19.61 -3.30 -17.98
CA PRO A 174 18.41 -2.89 -18.72
C PRO A 174 17.54 -4.06 -19.19
N GLU A 175 18.15 -5.20 -19.55
CA GLU A 175 17.42 -6.39 -19.98
C GLU A 175 16.60 -7.00 -18.83
N LEU A 176 17.14 -6.99 -17.60
CA LEU A 176 16.41 -7.46 -16.43
C LEU A 176 15.28 -6.50 -16.06
N ALA A 177 15.54 -5.20 -16.07
CA ALA A 177 14.52 -4.18 -15.82
C ALA A 177 13.35 -4.32 -16.81
N LYS A 178 13.66 -4.44 -18.11
CA LYS A 178 12.65 -4.63 -19.15
C LYS A 178 11.85 -5.93 -18.94
N LYS A 179 12.53 -7.04 -18.61
CA LYS A 179 11.85 -8.31 -18.32
C LYS A 179 10.85 -8.19 -17.17
N ILE A 180 11.24 -7.55 -16.07
CA ILE A 180 10.37 -7.39 -14.90
C ILE A 180 9.23 -6.38 -15.20
N ASP A 181 9.49 -5.29 -15.92
CA ASP A 181 8.44 -4.33 -16.32
C ASP A 181 7.40 -4.98 -17.25
N HIS A 182 7.84 -5.87 -18.16
CA HIS A 182 6.91 -6.65 -18.98
C HIS A 182 6.04 -7.58 -18.12
N GLN A 183 6.61 -8.25 -17.12
CA GLN A 183 5.83 -9.09 -16.21
C GLN A 183 4.83 -8.27 -15.39
N ARG A 184 5.23 -7.08 -14.93
CA ARG A 184 4.35 -6.12 -14.27
C ARG A 184 3.15 -5.77 -15.15
N SER A 185 3.41 -5.28 -16.37
CA SER A 185 2.36 -4.88 -17.31
C SER A 185 1.40 -6.05 -17.59
N ASN A 186 1.94 -7.22 -17.93
CA ASN A 186 1.12 -8.41 -18.22
C ASN A 186 0.22 -8.81 -17.05
N TYR A 187 0.74 -8.74 -15.82
CA TYR A 187 -0.07 -9.05 -14.64
C TYR A 187 -1.18 -8.01 -14.46
N LEU A 188 -0.86 -6.71 -14.51
CA LEU A 188 -1.83 -5.63 -14.36
C LEU A 188 -2.94 -5.70 -15.42
N ASP A 189 -2.59 -6.02 -16.67
CA ASP A 189 -3.55 -6.24 -17.75
C ASP A 189 -4.45 -7.46 -17.45
N SER A 190 -3.87 -8.56 -16.95
CA SER A 190 -4.61 -9.79 -16.67
C SER A 190 -5.66 -9.65 -15.56
N VAL A 191 -5.43 -8.73 -14.61
CA VAL A 191 -6.36 -8.43 -13.51
C VAL A 191 -7.22 -7.19 -13.77
N ASN A 192 -7.14 -6.61 -14.98
CA ASN A 192 -7.83 -5.37 -15.34
C ASN A 192 -7.58 -4.26 -14.30
N ALA A 193 -6.30 -4.08 -13.94
CA ALA A 193 -5.90 -3.09 -12.95
C ALA A 193 -6.29 -1.68 -13.40
N GLU A 194 -6.76 -0.86 -12.46
CA GLU A 194 -7.14 0.52 -12.71
C GLU A 194 -5.94 1.32 -13.23
N THR A 195 -6.14 2.20 -14.20
CA THR A 195 -5.04 3.10 -14.64
C THR A 195 -5.03 4.37 -13.79
N VAL A 196 -3.88 5.03 -13.72
CA VAL A 196 -3.79 6.34 -13.06
C VAL A 196 -4.76 7.37 -13.66
N THR A 197 -5.01 7.28 -14.97
CA THR A 197 -5.95 8.17 -15.66
C THR A 197 -7.39 7.86 -15.30
N LEU A 198 -7.77 6.57 -15.19
CA LEU A 198 -9.10 6.17 -14.71
C LEU A 198 -9.38 6.73 -13.32
N ILE A 199 -8.45 6.55 -12.38
CA ILE A 199 -8.61 7.06 -11.00
C ILE A 199 -8.70 8.59 -10.98
N ARG A 200 -7.92 9.28 -11.82
CA ARG A 200 -8.01 10.74 -11.93
C ARG A 200 -9.32 11.21 -12.56
N ARG A 201 -9.86 10.51 -13.56
CA ARG A 201 -11.18 10.81 -14.15
C ARG A 201 -12.27 10.68 -13.10
N ASN A 202 -12.30 9.58 -12.34
CA ASN A 202 -13.24 9.38 -11.23
C ASN A 202 -13.09 10.48 -10.17
N TYR A 203 -11.85 10.88 -9.87
CA TYR A 203 -11.59 11.95 -8.91
C TYR A 203 -12.06 13.33 -9.41
N VAL A 204 -11.88 13.62 -10.70
CA VAL A 204 -12.38 14.84 -11.35
C VAL A 204 -13.90 14.89 -11.29
N GLU A 205 -14.59 13.79 -11.60
CA GLU A 205 -16.06 13.70 -11.51
C GLU A 205 -16.55 14.02 -10.09
N LEU A 206 -15.94 13.42 -9.05
CA LEU A 206 -16.26 13.73 -7.65
C LEU A 206 -16.04 15.20 -7.28
N LEU A 207 -14.94 15.78 -7.77
CA LEU A 207 -14.60 17.19 -7.55
C LEU A 207 -15.65 18.12 -8.17
N GLU A 208 -16.07 17.85 -9.40
CA GLU A 208 -16.99 18.67 -10.18
C GLU A 208 -18.43 18.56 -9.71
N ASP A 209 -18.90 17.33 -9.47
CA ASP A 209 -20.30 17.05 -9.16
C ASP A 209 -20.76 17.71 -7.87
N SER A 210 -19.92 17.69 -6.84
CA SER A 210 -20.36 18.13 -5.53
C SER A 210 -19.28 18.77 -4.68
N TRP A 211 -18.02 18.32 -4.72
CA TRP A 211 -17.05 18.73 -3.70
C TRP A 211 -16.64 20.19 -3.84
N VAL A 212 -16.29 20.65 -5.04
CA VAL A 212 -15.90 22.04 -5.29
C VAL A 212 -17.08 22.97 -5.02
N THR A 213 -18.26 22.64 -5.53
CA THR A 213 -19.47 23.44 -5.37
C THR A 213 -19.89 23.53 -3.89
N ASN A 214 -19.89 22.41 -3.17
CA ASN A 214 -20.24 22.38 -1.74
C ASN A 214 -19.18 23.06 -0.88
N GLY A 215 -17.90 22.91 -1.21
CA GLY A 215 -16.79 23.62 -0.58
C GLY A 215 -16.96 25.13 -0.69
N LYS A 216 -17.25 25.63 -1.89
CA LYS A 216 -17.50 27.07 -2.14
C LYS A 216 -18.74 27.58 -1.41
N LYS A 217 -19.86 26.83 -1.44
CA LYS A 217 -21.08 27.18 -0.67
C LYS A 217 -20.81 27.25 0.84
N ARG A 218 -20.08 26.27 1.39
CA ARG A 218 -19.68 26.26 2.81
C ARG A 218 -18.79 27.44 3.14
N PHE A 219 -17.84 27.77 2.26
CA PHE A 219 -16.94 28.91 2.45
C PHE A 219 -17.70 30.24 2.47
N GLU A 220 -18.63 30.46 1.54
CA GLU A 220 -19.48 31.67 1.54
C GLU A 220 -20.33 31.79 2.80
N LYS A 221 -20.91 30.67 3.27
CA LYS A 221 -21.65 30.63 4.52
C LYS A 221 -20.77 31.04 5.72
N LEU A 222 -19.58 30.45 5.85
CA LEU A 222 -18.66 30.78 6.94
C LEU A 222 -18.22 32.25 6.90
N LYS A 223 -18.01 32.82 5.70
CA LYS A 223 -17.74 34.26 5.54
C LYS A 223 -18.93 35.13 5.97
N ALA A 224 -20.16 34.72 5.66
CA ALA A 224 -21.35 35.41 6.14
C ALA A 224 -21.47 35.35 7.68
N ASP A 225 -21.24 34.19 8.28
CA ASP A 225 -21.27 33.99 9.73
C ASP A 225 -20.21 34.83 10.47
N LEU A 226 -19.03 35.02 9.87
CA LEU A 226 -17.97 35.88 10.38
C LEU A 226 -18.32 37.37 10.19
N ARG A 227 -18.91 37.77 9.07
CA ARG A 227 -19.36 39.17 8.87
C ARG A 227 -20.41 39.58 9.90
N ALA A 228 -21.26 38.65 10.33
CA ALA A 228 -22.25 38.88 11.39
C ALA A 228 -21.63 39.00 12.80
N ASP A 229 -20.38 38.55 12.99
CA ASP A 229 -19.67 38.56 14.28
C ASP A 229 -18.14 38.65 14.04
N PRO A 230 -17.63 39.83 13.63
CA PRO A 230 -16.27 39.96 13.10
C PRO A 230 -15.17 39.72 14.13
N THR A 231 -15.48 39.84 15.43
CA THR A 231 -14.51 39.67 16.52
C THR A 231 -14.31 38.20 16.92
N ASN A 232 -15.07 37.28 16.35
CA ASN A 232 -15.05 35.87 16.73
C ASN A 232 -13.88 35.09 16.10
N LYS A 233 -12.85 34.82 16.92
CA LYS A 233 -11.63 34.12 16.50
C LYS A 233 -11.88 32.70 15.99
N GLN A 234 -12.86 31.97 16.54
CA GLN A 234 -13.16 30.61 16.10
C GLN A 234 -13.81 30.60 14.71
N LYS A 235 -14.67 31.59 14.42
CA LYS A 235 -15.25 31.75 13.08
C LYS A 235 -14.18 32.15 12.06
N ALA A 236 -13.28 33.07 12.41
CA ALA A 236 -12.15 33.44 11.57
C ALA A 236 -11.29 32.22 11.20
N PHE A 237 -10.90 31.41 12.19
CA PHE A 237 -10.15 30.17 11.95
C PHE A 237 -10.88 29.18 11.03
N LYS A 238 -12.19 29.01 11.19
CA LYS A 238 -13.00 28.16 10.30
C LYS A 238 -13.03 28.67 8.86
N VAL A 239 -13.10 30.00 8.67
CA VAL A 239 -13.02 30.63 7.34
C VAL A 239 -11.67 30.32 6.70
N ASP A 240 -10.56 30.46 7.45
CA ASP A 240 -9.22 30.18 6.93
C ASP A 240 -9.04 28.71 6.52
N ILE A 241 -9.49 27.76 7.36
CA ILE A 241 -9.49 26.33 7.00
C ILE A 241 -10.32 26.10 5.73
N SER A 242 -11.52 26.68 5.66
CA SER A 242 -12.40 26.48 4.52
C SER A 242 -11.84 27.10 3.24
N LYS A 243 -11.14 28.23 3.34
CA LYS A 243 -10.42 28.86 2.22
C LYS A 243 -9.35 27.90 1.69
N ASN A 244 -8.48 27.40 2.58
CA ASN A 244 -7.42 26.46 2.21
C ASN A 244 -7.99 25.19 1.56
N HIS A 245 -9.13 24.69 2.03
CA HIS A 245 -9.79 23.52 1.46
C HIS A 245 -10.32 23.78 0.04
N VAL A 246 -10.99 24.91 -0.19
CA VAL A 246 -11.48 25.28 -1.54
C VAL A 246 -10.31 25.47 -2.50
N GLU A 247 -9.27 26.20 -2.10
CA GLU A 247 -8.08 26.39 -2.91
C GLU A 247 -7.36 25.07 -3.22
N PHE A 248 -7.33 24.15 -2.25
CA PHE A 248 -6.79 22.81 -2.46
C PHE A 248 -7.60 22.05 -3.51
N GLN A 249 -8.93 22.02 -3.40
CA GLN A 249 -9.80 21.34 -4.38
C GLN A 249 -9.63 21.92 -5.79
N ASP A 250 -9.63 23.25 -5.93
CA ASP A 250 -9.43 23.92 -7.22
C ASP A 250 -8.06 23.54 -7.82
N ARG A 251 -6.98 23.52 -7.02
CA ARG A 251 -5.65 23.07 -7.47
C ARG A 251 -5.65 21.59 -7.90
N GLN A 252 -6.30 20.71 -7.13
CA GLN A 252 -6.36 19.29 -7.46
C GLN A 252 -7.16 19.02 -8.73
N LEU A 253 -8.24 19.77 -8.96
CA LEU A 253 -9.03 19.68 -10.19
C LEU A 253 -8.18 20.07 -11.41
N SER A 254 -7.53 21.24 -11.36
CA SER A 254 -6.65 21.69 -12.45
C SER A 254 -5.48 20.75 -12.69
N ARG A 255 -4.84 20.24 -11.62
CA ARG A 255 -3.74 19.28 -11.74
C ARG A 255 -4.20 17.97 -12.37
N SER A 256 -5.31 17.41 -11.92
CA SER A 256 -5.83 16.13 -12.41
C SER A 256 -6.17 16.22 -13.90
N ARG A 257 -6.86 17.27 -14.35
CA ARG A 257 -7.16 17.50 -15.77
C ARG A 257 -5.89 17.57 -16.63
N ARG A 258 -4.87 18.33 -16.18
CA ARG A 258 -3.59 18.44 -16.89
C ARG A 258 -2.86 17.09 -16.99
N LEU A 259 -2.88 16.28 -15.93
CA LEU A 259 -2.23 14.98 -15.94
C LEU A 259 -2.98 13.96 -16.81
N ILE A 260 -4.32 14.01 -16.83
CA ILE A 260 -5.14 13.22 -17.76
C ILE A 260 -4.76 13.56 -19.20
N GLU A 261 -4.77 14.85 -19.56
CA GLU A 261 -4.40 15.32 -20.90
C GLU A 261 -2.97 14.91 -21.28
N MET A 262 -2.02 14.97 -20.34
CA MET A 262 -0.65 14.49 -20.55
C MET A 262 -0.62 13.01 -20.95
N HIS A 263 -1.40 12.15 -20.28
CA HIS A 263 -1.44 10.73 -20.63
C HIS A 263 -2.14 10.47 -21.96
N GLU A 264 -3.20 11.21 -22.27
CA GLU A 264 -3.92 11.13 -23.55
C GLU A 264 -2.99 11.50 -24.72
N LEU A 265 -2.25 12.60 -24.60
CA LEU A 265 -1.28 13.04 -25.61
C LEU A 265 -0.12 12.03 -25.80
N ARG A 266 0.24 11.30 -24.75
CA ARG A 266 1.29 10.27 -24.78
C ARG A 266 0.78 8.90 -25.26
N GLY A 267 -0.54 8.70 -25.38
CA GLY A 267 -1.13 7.39 -25.66
C GLY A 267 -0.98 6.38 -24.50
N THR A 268 -0.90 6.87 -23.26
CA THR A 268 -0.73 6.06 -22.04
C THR A 268 -1.94 6.12 -21.10
N ALA A 269 -3.04 6.76 -21.52
CA ALA A 269 -4.22 6.96 -20.69
C ALA A 269 -4.83 5.65 -20.18
N ASP A 270 -4.89 4.64 -21.04
CA ASP A 270 -5.61 3.40 -20.81
C ASP A 270 -4.66 2.20 -20.59
N HIS A 271 -3.39 2.47 -20.23
CA HIS A 271 -2.34 1.47 -20.01
C HIS A 271 -1.52 1.75 -18.75
N ASN A 272 -0.95 0.69 -18.16
CA ASN A 272 -0.14 0.73 -16.93
C ASN A 272 1.35 0.46 -17.15
#